data_AF-A0A9P5MGE4-F1
#
_entry.id   AF-A0A9P5MGE4-F1
#
_cell.length_a   1.000
_cell.length_b   1.000
_cell.length_c   1.000
_cell.angle_alpha   90.00
_cell.angle_beta   90.00
_cell.angle_gamma   90.00
#
_symmetry.space_group_name_H-M   'P 1'
#
loop_
_entity.id
_entity.type
_entity.pdbx_description
1 polymer ?
#
loop_
_entity_poly.entity_id
_entity_poly.type
_entity_poly.pdbx_seq_one_letter_code
_entity_poly.pdbx_strand_id
1 'polypeptide(L)'
;VLGHCARGDSCWYVHDVPRAAGGGPSEPCMICFESPETYGLLEKCSHAFCLECIRSWRNPSAKDTPTALSGVIKMCPACRVPSSFITPSRMHYKEGDERKVGAIRRYKERCGRIPCKYFTKNLSNPFCPFGYDCFYQHTDPETGEPHIFTHGI
;
A
#
# COMPACT_ATOMS: atom_id res chain seq x y z
N VAL A 1 -38.19 8.14 4.46
CA VAL A 1 -38.38 7.58 5.81
C VAL A 1 -37.35 6.46 5.97
N LEU A 2 -36.36 6.62 6.85
CA LEU A 2 -35.38 5.57 7.16
C LEU A 2 -36.13 4.41 7.83
N GLY A 3 -35.94 3.19 7.32
CA GLY A 3 -36.63 2.00 7.83
C GLY A 3 -36.25 1.74 9.28
N HIS A 4 -37.23 1.72 10.17
CA HIS A 4 -37.05 1.33 11.57
C HIS A 4 -37.36 -0.16 11.73
N CYS A 5 -36.39 -0.94 12.22
CA CYS A 5 -36.61 -2.31 12.65
C CYS A 5 -36.66 -2.38 14.17
N ALA A 6 -37.78 -2.86 14.71
CA ALA A 6 -38.00 -2.99 16.15
C ALA A 6 -37.03 -3.95 16.86
N ARG A 7 -36.32 -4.82 16.11
CA ARG A 7 -35.32 -5.76 16.64
C ARG A 7 -33.88 -5.23 16.62
N GLY A 8 -33.65 -4.02 16.11
CA GLY A 8 -32.34 -3.39 16.02
C GLY A 8 -31.30 -4.28 15.33
N ASP A 9 -30.09 -4.30 15.88
CA ASP A 9 -28.92 -5.05 15.37
C ASP A 9 -29.02 -6.57 15.60
N SER A 10 -29.99 -7.00 16.41
CA SER A 10 -30.28 -8.40 16.72
C SER A 10 -31.36 -9.01 15.82
N CYS A 11 -31.72 -8.33 14.72
CA CYS A 11 -32.68 -8.84 13.75
C CYS A 11 -32.09 -9.99 12.93
N TRP A 12 -32.87 -11.06 12.75
CA TRP A 12 -32.47 -12.24 11.96
C TRP A 12 -32.32 -11.95 10.46
N TYR A 13 -32.94 -10.88 9.94
CA TYR A 13 -32.90 -10.53 8.52
C TYR A 13 -31.78 -9.53 8.24
N VAL A 14 -31.19 -9.64 7.04
CA VAL A 14 -30.17 -8.70 6.56
C VAL A 14 -30.81 -7.33 6.40
N HIS A 15 -30.41 -6.39 7.25
CA HIS A 15 -30.63 -4.98 7.01
C HIS A 15 -29.47 -4.46 6.17
N ASP A 16 -29.71 -4.18 4.90
CA ASP A 16 -28.76 -3.44 4.07
C ASP A 16 -28.86 -1.96 4.47
N VAL A 17 -28.30 -1.61 5.63
CA VAL A 17 -28.00 -0.22 5.94
C VAL A 17 -26.94 0.20 4.94
N PRO A 18 -27.21 1.20 4.06
CA PRO A 18 -26.17 1.78 3.24
C PRO A 18 -25.12 2.27 4.23
N ARG A 19 -24.01 1.55 4.31
CA ARG A 19 -22.91 1.90 5.20
C ARG A 19 -22.53 3.30 4.76
N ALA A 20 -22.87 4.30 5.56
CA ALA A 20 -22.67 5.70 5.23
C ALA A 20 -21.28 5.79 4.64
N ALA A 21 -21.22 6.17 3.37
CA ALA A 21 -19.96 6.41 2.70
C ALA A 21 -19.32 7.55 3.49
N GLY A 22 -18.47 7.20 4.46
CA GLY A 22 -17.57 8.11 5.13
C GLY A 22 -16.48 8.50 4.13
N GLY A 23 -16.90 9.10 3.02
CA GLY A 23 -16.05 9.70 2.03
C GLY A 23 -16.18 11.20 2.21
N GLY A 24 -15.15 11.82 2.78
CA GLY A 24 -14.89 13.21 2.45
C GLY A 24 -14.72 13.37 0.94
N PRO A 25 -14.59 14.61 0.43
CA PRO A 25 -14.32 14.83 -0.98
C PRO A 25 -13.13 13.95 -1.43
N SER A 26 -13.31 13.21 -2.53
CA SER A 26 -12.26 12.40 -3.13
C SER A 26 -11.17 13.34 -3.64
N GLU A 27 -9.98 13.29 -3.04
CA GLU A 27 -8.84 14.09 -3.49
C GLU A 27 -8.36 13.59 -4.86
N PRO A 28 -8.29 14.44 -5.89
CA PRO A 28 -7.85 14.01 -7.22
C PRO A 28 -6.39 13.60 -7.21
N CYS A 29 -6.03 12.69 -8.11
CA CYS A 29 -4.65 12.28 -8.32
C CYS A 29 -3.78 13.45 -8.76
N MET A 30 -2.65 13.68 -8.10
CA MET A 30 -1.71 14.76 -8.47
C MET A 30 -0.89 14.48 -9.74
N ILE A 31 -1.04 13.31 -10.36
CA ILE A 31 -0.36 12.94 -11.61
C ILE A 31 -1.30 13.02 -12.81
N CYS A 32 -2.49 12.39 -12.74
CA CYS A 32 -3.45 12.36 -13.85
C CYS A 32 -4.67 13.27 -13.65
N PHE A 33 -4.83 13.90 -12.49
CA PHE A 33 -5.96 14.78 -12.13
C PHE A 33 -7.35 14.10 -12.08
N GLU A 34 -7.41 12.78 -12.20
CA GLU A 34 -8.65 12.00 -12.07
C GLU A 34 -8.93 11.61 -10.61
N SER A 35 -10.20 11.24 -10.31
CA SER A 35 -10.59 10.72 -9.01
C SER A 35 -10.22 9.25 -8.86
N PRO A 36 -9.30 8.88 -7.95
CA PRO A 36 -8.87 7.49 -7.82
C PRO A 36 -9.95 6.59 -7.21
N GLU A 37 -10.22 5.44 -7.84
CA GLU A 37 -10.96 4.35 -7.19
C GLU A 37 -10.13 3.70 -6.06
N THR A 38 -8.81 3.64 -6.27
CA THR A 38 -7.84 3.15 -5.29
C THR A 38 -6.65 4.10 -5.22
N TYR A 39 -6.41 4.62 -4.02
CA TYR A 39 -5.28 5.45 -3.68
C TYR A 39 -4.04 4.61 -3.39
N GLY A 40 -2.88 5.12 -3.79
CA GLY A 40 -1.58 4.63 -3.35
C GLY A 40 -1.03 5.51 -2.23
N LEU A 41 -1.27 5.15 -0.98
CA LEU A 41 -0.83 5.93 0.17
C LEU A 41 0.68 5.84 0.38
N LEU A 42 1.28 6.99 0.68
CA LEU A 42 2.67 7.13 1.11
C LEU A 42 2.77 7.27 2.62
N GLU A 43 3.84 6.76 3.24
CA GLU A 43 3.96 6.73 4.70
C GLU A 43 4.25 8.11 5.30
N LYS A 44 5.06 8.91 4.59
CA LYS A 44 5.65 10.15 5.11
C LYS A 44 4.96 11.44 4.64
N CYS A 45 3.92 11.35 3.82
CA CYS A 45 3.11 12.49 3.40
C CYS A 45 1.71 12.05 2.96
N SER A 46 0.77 12.97 2.93
CA SER A 46 -0.61 12.70 2.51
C SER A 46 -0.97 13.21 1.10
N HIS A 47 0.00 13.33 0.18
CA HIS A 47 -0.27 13.62 -1.24
C HIS A 47 -1.09 12.51 -1.90
N ALA A 48 -2.07 12.90 -2.72
CA ALA A 48 -3.03 11.99 -3.33
C ALA A 48 -2.54 11.48 -4.69
N PHE A 49 -2.46 10.15 -4.83
CA PHE A 49 -2.11 9.49 -6.09
C PHE A 49 -3.02 8.30 -6.34
N CYS A 50 -3.40 8.11 -7.60
CA CYS A 50 -3.98 6.85 -8.04
C CYS A 50 -2.95 5.72 -7.91
N LEU A 51 -3.38 4.52 -7.53
CA LEU A 51 -2.47 3.39 -7.29
C LEU A 51 -1.60 3.07 -8.51
N GLU A 52 -2.18 3.14 -9.71
CA GLU A 52 -1.46 2.90 -10.96
C GLU A 52 -0.41 3.98 -11.25
N CYS A 53 -0.79 5.24 -11.08
CA CYS A 53 0.07 6.41 -11.28
C CYS A 53 1.32 6.33 -10.39
N ILE A 54 1.15 6.06 -9.10
CA ILE A 54 2.29 5.97 -8.19
C ILE A 54 3.14 4.72 -8.45
N ARG A 55 2.54 3.60 -8.89
CA ARG A 55 3.30 2.40 -9.29
C ARG A 55 4.15 2.67 -10.54
N SER A 56 3.59 3.37 -11.52
CA SER A 56 4.30 3.78 -12.73
C SER A 56 5.46 4.73 -12.41
N TRP A 57 5.25 5.70 -11.52
CA TRP A 57 6.32 6.58 -11.03
C TRP A 57 7.50 5.80 -10.45
N ARG A 58 7.20 4.75 -9.68
CA ARG A 58 8.21 3.90 -9.03
C ARG A 58 8.83 2.85 -9.94
N ASN A 59 8.36 2.70 -11.18
CA ASN A 59 8.86 1.69 -12.08
C ASN A 59 10.24 2.10 -12.64
N PRO A 60 11.34 1.45 -12.23
CA PRO A 60 12.68 1.80 -12.71
C PRO A 60 12.83 1.55 -14.22
N SER A 61 12.12 0.54 -14.77
CA SER A 61 12.17 0.21 -16.20
C SER A 61 11.56 1.28 -17.10
N ALA A 62 10.78 2.22 -16.54
CA ALA A 62 10.17 3.32 -17.26
C ALA A 62 10.99 4.63 -17.16
N LYS A 63 12.23 4.57 -16.65
CA LYS A 63 13.10 5.74 -16.41
C LYS A 63 14.48 5.53 -17.00
N ASP A 64 15.13 6.62 -17.39
CA ASP A 64 16.54 6.59 -17.77
C ASP A 64 17.42 6.13 -16.61
N THR A 65 18.53 5.46 -16.92
CA THR A 65 19.42 4.83 -15.95
C THR A 65 19.85 5.74 -14.80
N PRO A 66 20.22 7.03 -15.02
CA PRO A 66 20.59 7.93 -13.93
C PRO A 66 19.41 8.20 -12.97
N THR A 67 18.20 8.36 -13.51
CA THR A 67 16.99 8.63 -12.73
C THR A 67 16.57 7.40 -11.92
N ALA A 68 16.68 6.21 -12.51
CA ALA A 68 16.39 4.96 -11.81
C ALA A 68 17.32 4.73 -10.60
N LEU A 69 18.60 5.11 -10.72
CA LEU A 69 19.62 4.96 -9.68
C LEU A 69 19.62 6.10 -8.65
N SER A 70 19.04 7.26 -8.98
CA SER A 70 19.04 8.45 -8.11
C SER A 70 18.20 8.32 -6.83
N GLY A 71 17.44 7.23 -6.65
CA GLY A 71 16.50 7.05 -5.54
C GLY A 71 15.22 7.88 -5.65
N VAL A 72 15.09 8.76 -6.65
CA VAL A 72 13.90 9.61 -6.89
C VAL A 72 12.64 8.78 -7.09
N ILE A 73 12.76 7.58 -7.65
CA ILE A 73 11.64 6.64 -7.83
C ILE A 73 11.04 6.15 -6.50
N LYS A 74 11.78 6.24 -5.38
CA LYS A 74 11.31 5.94 -4.02
C LYS A 74 10.85 7.20 -3.26
N MET A 75 10.78 8.35 -3.92
CA MET A 75 10.35 9.62 -3.33
C MET A 75 8.94 9.99 -3.81
N CYS A 76 8.23 10.77 -3.00
CA CYS A 76 6.94 11.33 -3.38
C CYS A 76 7.08 12.24 -4.62
N PRO A 77 6.26 12.08 -5.68
CA PRO A 77 6.29 12.94 -6.86
C PRO A 77 6.10 14.44 -6.55
N ALA A 78 5.25 14.75 -5.56
CA ALA A 78 4.92 16.12 -5.17
C ALA A 78 5.97 16.78 -4.25
N CYS A 79 6.18 16.25 -3.04
CA CYS A 79 7.08 16.87 -2.05
C CYS A 79 8.46 16.25 -1.94
N ARG A 80 8.78 15.23 -2.74
CA ARG A 80 10.08 14.55 -2.74
C ARG A 80 10.47 13.91 -1.40
N VAL A 81 9.57 13.78 -0.42
CA VAL A 81 9.87 13.02 0.80
C VAL A 81 10.13 11.55 0.43
N PRO A 82 11.20 10.91 0.96
CA PRO A 82 11.41 9.49 0.78
C PRO A 82 10.25 8.68 1.37
N SER A 83 9.73 7.72 0.60
CA SER A 83 8.70 6.79 1.04
C SER A 83 8.88 5.48 0.29
N SER A 84 9.54 4.49 0.88
CA SER A 84 9.82 3.21 0.24
C SER A 84 8.57 2.35 0.01
N PHE A 85 7.44 2.68 0.67
CA PHE A 85 6.23 1.85 0.64
C PHE A 85 5.04 2.53 -0.05
N ILE A 86 4.17 1.73 -0.68
CA ILE A 86 2.87 2.13 -1.22
C ILE A 86 1.80 1.23 -0.58
N THR A 87 0.81 1.83 0.08
CA THR A 87 -0.35 1.09 0.60
C THR A 87 -1.58 1.36 -0.26
N PRO A 88 -2.16 0.36 -0.94
CA PRO A 88 -3.45 0.49 -1.59
C PRO A 88 -4.55 0.82 -0.57
N SER A 89 -5.39 1.80 -0.87
CA SER A 89 -6.54 2.14 -0.04
C SER A 89 -7.71 2.67 -0.88
N ARG A 90 -8.94 2.41 -0.43
CA ARG A 90 -10.14 2.99 -1.04
C ARG A 90 -10.39 4.43 -0.60
N MET A 91 -9.72 4.88 0.45
CA MET A 91 -9.89 6.21 1.02
C MET A 91 -8.57 6.97 1.02
N HIS A 92 -8.66 8.27 0.79
CA HIS A 92 -7.58 9.21 1.08
C HIS A 92 -7.59 9.60 2.56
N TYR A 93 -6.42 9.97 3.09
CA TYR A 93 -6.26 10.41 4.47
C TYR A 93 -5.47 11.71 4.49
N LYS A 94 -5.92 12.69 5.28
CA LYS A 94 -5.22 13.97 5.46
C LYS A 94 -3.92 13.78 6.26
N GLU A 95 -3.06 14.80 6.25
CA GLU A 95 -1.86 14.81 7.08
C GLU A 95 -2.25 14.70 8.56
N GLY A 96 -1.55 13.86 9.34
CA GLY A 96 -1.85 13.62 10.75
C GLY A 96 -3.05 12.70 11.05
N ASP A 97 -3.76 12.16 10.06
CA ASP A 97 -4.89 11.25 10.30
C ASP A 97 -4.40 9.86 10.79
N GLU A 98 -4.70 9.52 12.04
CA GLU A 98 -4.30 8.24 12.66
C GLU A 98 -4.83 7.01 11.92
N ARG A 99 -5.96 7.13 11.21
CA ARG A 99 -6.54 6.03 10.44
C ARG A 99 -5.62 5.61 9.30
N LYS A 100 -4.82 6.53 8.76
CA LYS A 100 -3.78 6.27 7.76
C LYS A 100 -2.72 5.34 8.33
N VAL A 101 -2.21 5.65 9.52
CA VAL A 101 -1.19 4.85 10.21
C VAL A 101 -1.71 3.43 10.45
N GLY A 102 -2.96 3.30 10.93
CA GLY A 102 -3.61 2.01 11.11
C GLY A 102 -3.81 1.24 9.79
N ALA A 103 -4.16 1.91 8.69
CA ALA A 103 -4.33 1.29 7.38
C ALA A 103 -3.00 0.77 6.82
N ILE A 104 -1.94 1.57 6.90
CA ILE A 104 -0.58 1.19 6.47
C ILE A 104 -0.07 0.01 7.30
N ARG A 105 -0.21 0.08 8.63
CA ARG A 105 0.22 -1.00 9.54
C ARG A 105 -0.46 -2.33 9.20
N ARG A 106 -1.79 -2.34 9.12
CA ARG A 106 -2.57 -3.56 8.79
C ARG A 106 -2.19 -4.13 7.42
N TYR A 107 -1.91 -3.26 6.46
CA TYR A 107 -1.50 -3.70 5.12
C TYR A 107 -0.11 -4.36 5.16
N LYS A 108 0.86 -3.76 5.87
CA LYS A 108 2.19 -4.36 6.09
C LYS A 108 2.10 -5.71 6.80
N GLU A 109 1.33 -5.80 7.89
CA GLU A 109 1.10 -7.05 8.63
C GLU A 109 0.52 -8.15 7.74
N ARG A 110 -0.44 -7.80 6.87
CA ARG A 110 -1.02 -8.74 5.91
C ARG A 110 0.03 -9.21 4.89
N CYS A 111 0.81 -8.28 4.32
CA CYS A 111 1.84 -8.64 3.35
C CYS A 111 2.97 -9.47 3.96
N GLY A 112 3.32 -9.24 5.22
CA GLY A 112 4.32 -10.03 5.95
C GLY A 112 3.94 -11.50 6.16
N ARG A 113 2.70 -11.89 5.85
CA ARG A 113 2.21 -13.28 5.84
C ARG A 113 2.18 -13.90 4.44
N ILE A 114 2.48 -13.11 3.40
CA ILE A 114 2.45 -13.55 2.02
C ILE A 114 3.89 -13.85 1.61
N PRO A 115 4.21 -15.08 1.14
CA PRO A 115 5.54 -15.42 0.67
C PRO A 115 6.04 -14.45 -0.41
N CYS A 116 7.28 -13.98 -0.25
CA CYS A 116 7.90 -13.09 -1.21
C CYS A 116 8.19 -13.81 -2.52
N LYS A 117 7.55 -13.37 -3.60
CA LYS A 117 7.71 -13.94 -4.94
C LYS A 117 9.15 -13.94 -5.48
N TYR A 118 10.05 -13.11 -4.95
CA TYR A 118 11.45 -13.06 -5.40
C TYR A 118 12.27 -14.11 -4.65
N PHE A 119 12.07 -14.17 -3.33
CA PHE A 119 12.70 -15.16 -2.46
C PHE A 119 12.29 -16.59 -2.84
N THR A 120 10.99 -16.84 -3.05
CA THR A 120 10.49 -18.19 -3.35
C THR A 120 10.85 -18.70 -4.75
N LYS A 121 11.43 -17.86 -5.62
CA LYS A 121 11.86 -18.28 -6.96
C LYS A 121 13.11 -19.15 -6.94
N ASN A 122 14.02 -18.91 -5.99
CA ASN A 122 15.26 -19.67 -5.88
C ASN A 122 15.71 -19.70 -4.42
N LEU A 123 15.41 -20.80 -3.73
CA LEU A 123 15.78 -20.99 -2.33
C LEU A 123 17.25 -21.38 -2.14
N SER A 124 17.90 -21.96 -3.17
CA SER A 124 19.33 -22.31 -3.12
C SER A 124 20.25 -21.09 -3.28
N ASN A 125 19.76 -20.03 -3.93
CA ASN A 125 20.41 -18.72 -3.97
C ASN A 125 19.35 -17.63 -3.71
N PRO A 126 18.94 -17.45 -2.44
CA PRO A 126 17.89 -16.50 -2.07
C PRO A 126 18.21 -15.11 -2.57
N PHE A 127 17.25 -14.50 -3.27
CA PHE A 127 17.40 -13.14 -3.78
C PHE A 127 16.10 -12.37 -3.63
N CYS A 128 16.18 -11.16 -3.11
CA CYS A 128 15.10 -10.20 -3.11
C CYS A 128 15.65 -8.81 -3.48
N PRO A 129 15.19 -8.18 -4.58
CA PRO A 129 15.70 -6.88 -4.99
C PRO A 129 15.43 -5.78 -3.95
N PHE A 130 14.45 -6.01 -3.06
CA PHE A 130 14.11 -5.08 -1.99
C PHE A 130 14.91 -5.32 -0.70
N GLY A 131 15.59 -6.45 -0.55
CA GLY A 131 16.37 -6.76 0.65
C GLY A 131 15.60 -6.56 1.96
N TYR A 132 16.17 -5.77 2.88
CA TYR A 132 15.57 -5.43 4.18
C TYR A 132 14.30 -4.57 4.06
N ASP A 133 14.11 -3.85 2.95
CA ASP A 133 12.91 -3.07 2.67
C ASP A 133 11.73 -3.93 2.19
N CYS A 134 11.95 -5.24 1.95
CA CYS A 134 10.88 -6.14 1.55
C CYS A 134 9.88 -6.35 2.69
N PHE A 135 8.61 -6.15 2.39
CA PHE A 135 7.50 -6.31 3.35
C PHE A 135 6.74 -7.63 3.17
N TYR A 136 7.25 -8.52 2.31
CA TYR A 136 6.74 -9.88 2.12
C TYR A 136 7.56 -10.87 2.94
N GLN A 137 6.98 -12.04 3.19
CA GLN A 137 7.60 -13.07 4.01
C GLN A 137 8.79 -13.72 3.30
N HIS A 138 9.95 -13.72 3.97
CA HIS A 138 11.12 -14.49 3.60
C HIS A 138 11.27 -15.63 4.60
N THR A 139 10.49 -16.69 4.44
CA THR A 139 10.59 -17.88 5.28
C THR A 139 10.87 -19.06 4.40
N ASP A 140 11.91 -19.81 4.74
CA ASP A 140 12.24 -21.04 4.07
C ASP A 140 11.10 -22.06 4.27
N PRO A 141 10.49 -22.60 3.19
CA PRO A 141 9.34 -23.49 3.31
C PRO A 141 9.68 -24.87 3.85
N GLU A 142 10.95 -25.31 3.83
CA GLU A 142 11.37 -26.61 4.33
C GLU A 142 11.75 -26.54 5.82
N THR A 143 12.49 -25.51 6.22
CA THR A 143 12.99 -25.36 7.60
C THR A 143 12.09 -24.48 8.47
N GLY A 144 11.27 -23.61 7.87
CA GLY A 144 10.49 -22.61 8.60
C GLY A 144 11.33 -21.44 9.12
N GLU A 145 12.63 -21.40 8.84
CA GLU A 145 13.54 -20.37 9.31
C GLU A 145 13.36 -19.06 8.52
N PRO A 146 13.34 -17.89 9.20
CA PRO A 146 13.27 -16.60 8.53
C PRO A 146 14.62 -16.23 7.89
N HIS A 147 14.60 -15.86 6.62
CA HIS A 147 15.77 -15.33 5.91
C HIS A 147 15.76 -13.80 5.91
N ILE A 148 16.77 -13.19 6.53
CA ILE A 148 16.90 -11.73 6.63
C ILE A 148 17.99 -11.25 5.68
N PHE A 149 17.60 -10.51 4.64
CA PHE A 149 18.55 -9.83 3.78
C PHE A 149 19.09 -8.57 4.44
N THR A 150 20.40 -8.31 4.31
CA THR A 150 21.02 -7.08 4.82
C THR A 150 20.78 -5.88 3.90
N HIS A 151 20.84 -6.09 2.57
CA HIS A 151 20.67 -5.04 1.56
C HIS A 151 19.87 -5.56 0.36
N GLY A 152 19.13 -4.67 -0.30
CA GLY A 152 18.56 -4.91 -1.63
C GLY A 152 19.53 -4.47 -2.73
N ILE A 153 19.08 -4.52 -3.99
CA ILE A 153 19.80 -3.87 -5.11
C ILE A 153 19.63 -2.35 -5.01
#